data_AF-H0GAR6-F1
#
_entry.id   AF-H0GAR6-F1
#
_cell.length_a   1.000
_cell.length_b   1.000
_cell.length_c   1.000
_cell.angle_alpha   90.00
_cell.angle_beta   90.00
_cell.angle_gamma   90.00
#
_symmetry.space_group_name_H-M   'P 1'
#
loop_
_entity.id
_entity.type
_entity.pdbx_description
1 polymer ?
#
loop_
_entity_poly.entity_id
_entity_poly.type
_entity_poly.pdbx_seq_one_letter_code
_entity_poly.pdbx_strand_id
1 'polypeptide(L)'
;MLRKMLVAAAISAACVSPAFAQVDMVCDQAGMTRLETDVGQITDTGRKEMAQKELAMAKEALAANDQEKCKSHMANAMKGKDPM
;
A
#
# COMPACT_ATOMS: atom_id res chain seq x y z
N MET A 1 -39.00 35.30 -19.69
CA MET A 1 -39.52 34.27 -18.77
C MET A 1 -38.36 33.64 -18.03
N LEU A 2 -38.42 33.67 -16.69
CA LEU A 2 -37.85 32.73 -15.72
C LEU A 2 -36.50 32.08 -16.07
N ARG A 3 -35.41 32.59 -15.50
CA ARG A 3 -34.84 32.08 -14.24
C ARG A 3 -34.40 30.61 -14.35
N LYS A 4 -33.09 30.43 -14.43
CA LYS A 4 -32.28 29.29 -13.96
C LYS A 4 -30.82 29.69 -14.28
N MET A 5 -30.17 30.59 -13.54
CA MET A 5 -29.64 30.36 -12.18
C MET A 5 -29.42 28.87 -11.92
N LEU A 6 -28.18 28.42 -12.06
CA LEU A 6 -27.39 27.90 -10.94
C LEU A 6 -25.96 27.63 -11.41
N VAL A 7 -25.11 28.65 -11.23
CA VAL A 7 -23.69 28.44 -10.96
C VAL A 7 -23.61 27.87 -9.54
N ALA A 8 -23.07 26.68 -9.40
CA ALA A 8 -22.45 26.21 -8.17
C ALA A 8 -21.49 25.08 -8.53
N ALA A 9 -20.25 25.47 -8.87
CA ALA A 9 -19.12 24.55 -8.78
C ALA A 9 -18.95 24.18 -7.31
N ALA A 10 -19.57 23.08 -6.89
CA ALA A 10 -19.21 22.41 -5.66
C ALA A 10 -18.04 21.47 -5.99
N ILE A 11 -16.85 22.05 -6.15
CA ILE A 11 -15.63 21.30 -5.87
C ILE A 11 -15.64 21.14 -4.36
N SER A 12 -16.28 20.07 -3.90
CA SER A 12 -16.03 19.52 -2.58
C SER A 12 -14.58 19.06 -2.59
N ALA A 13 -13.67 19.99 -2.32
CA ALA A 13 -12.44 19.70 -1.63
C ALA A 13 -12.85 19.19 -0.25
N ALA A 14 -13.32 17.94 -0.21
CA ALA A 14 -13.22 17.16 1.00
C ALA A 14 -11.73 17.06 1.24
N CYS A 15 -11.26 17.85 2.19
CA CYS A 15 -9.99 17.68 2.85
C CYS A 15 -9.97 16.26 3.39
N VAL A 16 -9.66 15.28 2.55
CA VAL A 16 -9.03 14.06 3.01
C VAL A 16 -7.70 14.54 3.54
N SER A 17 -7.61 14.51 4.86
CA SER A 17 -6.40 14.70 5.62
C SER A 17 -5.25 14.01 4.89
N PRO A 18 -4.00 14.50 4.99
CA PRO A 18 -2.86 13.69 4.63
C PRO A 18 -2.80 12.54 5.65
N ALA A 19 -3.63 11.53 5.45
CA ALA A 19 -3.43 10.20 6.00
C ALA A 19 -2.11 9.77 5.39
N PHE A 20 -1.05 10.01 6.18
CA PHE A 20 0.32 9.59 6.00
C PHE A 20 0.48 8.71 4.78
N ALA A 21 1.02 9.29 3.69
CA ALA A 21 1.61 8.64 2.55
C ALA A 21 1.41 7.12 2.57
N GLN A 22 0.19 6.70 2.29
CA GLN A 22 -0.09 5.32 1.94
C GLN A 22 0.59 5.26 0.57
N VAL A 23 1.88 4.88 0.58
CA VAL A 23 2.53 4.32 -0.60
C VAL A 23 1.46 3.42 -1.16
N ASP A 24 0.94 3.78 -2.33
CA ASP A 24 -0.19 3.12 -2.95
C ASP A 24 0.29 1.69 -3.24
N MET A 25 0.20 0.83 -2.22
CA MET A 25 0.72 -0.52 -2.24
C MET A 25 -0.32 -1.31 -3.00
N VAL A 26 -0.17 -1.23 -4.32
CA VAL A 26 -0.94 -2.03 -5.25
C VAL A 26 -0.47 -3.47 -5.08
N CYS A 27 -1.38 -4.36 -4.69
CA CYS A 27 -1.13 -5.80 -4.71
C CYS A 27 -1.30 -6.31 -6.14
N ASP A 28 -0.29 -6.05 -6.96
CA ASP A 28 -0.12 -6.61 -8.28
C ASP A 28 1.32 -7.13 -8.43
N GLN A 29 1.63 -7.63 -9.62
CA GLN A 29 2.96 -8.16 -9.92
C GLN A 29 4.04 -7.08 -9.75
N ALA A 30 3.78 -5.83 -10.14
CA ALA A 30 4.74 -4.74 -10.03
C ALA A 30 4.99 -4.34 -8.58
N GLY A 31 3.94 -4.27 -7.77
CA GLY A 31 4.03 -4.04 -6.33
C GLY A 31 4.81 -5.15 -5.62
N MET A 32 4.64 -6.40 -6.04
CA MET A 32 5.39 -7.53 -5.48
C MET A 32 6.87 -7.50 -5.83
N THR A 33 7.23 -7.24 -7.08
CA THR A 33 8.65 -7.10 -7.47
C THR A 33 9.34 -5.94 -6.72
N ARG A 34 8.63 -4.83 -6.47
CA ARG A 34 9.16 -3.75 -5.64
C ARG A 34 9.38 -4.22 -4.20
N LEU A 35 8.40 -4.90 -3.61
CA LEU A 35 8.55 -5.41 -2.25
C LEU A 35 9.71 -6.41 -2.14
N GLU A 36 9.90 -7.30 -3.11
CA GLU A 36 11.06 -8.20 -3.15
C GLU A 36 12.39 -7.45 -3.10
N THR A 37 12.48 -6.36 -3.88
CA THR A 37 13.65 -5.48 -3.91
C THR A 37 13.87 -4.83 -2.56
N ASP A 38 12.82 -4.26 -1.97
CA ASP A 38 12.87 -3.61 -0.66
C ASP A 38 13.29 -4.59 0.45
N VAL A 39 12.72 -5.80 0.47
CA VAL A 39 13.09 -6.86 1.42
C VAL A 39 14.54 -7.31 1.23
N GLY A 40 15.01 -7.39 -0.02
CA GLY A 40 16.39 -7.72 -0.34
C GLY A 40 17.41 -6.74 0.24
N GLN A 41 17.02 -5.47 0.35
CA GLN A 41 17.84 -4.37 0.88
C GLN A 41 17.88 -4.29 2.42
N ILE A 42 17.03 -5.05 3.13
CA ILE A 42 17.08 -5.09 4.60
C ILE A 42 18.37 -5.78 5.04
N THR A 43 19.18 -5.08 5.83
CA THR A 43 20.48 -5.57 6.33
C THR A 43 20.39 -6.21 7.71
N ASP A 44 19.42 -5.80 8.53
CA ASP A 44 19.14 -6.44 9.82
C ASP A 44 18.56 -7.83 9.57
N THR A 45 19.26 -8.87 10.03
CA THR A 45 18.92 -10.26 9.71
C THR A 45 17.58 -10.70 10.28
N GLY A 46 17.24 -10.25 11.50
CA GLY A 46 15.96 -10.59 12.14
C GLY A 46 14.78 -9.93 11.44
N ARG A 47 14.91 -8.65 11.08
CA ARG A 47 13.90 -7.93 10.31
C ARG A 47 13.79 -8.47 8.88
N LYS A 48 14.90 -8.89 8.27
CA LYS A 48 14.92 -9.50 6.93
C LYS A 48 14.14 -10.81 6.92
N GLU A 49 14.34 -11.68 7.90
CA GLU A 49 13.61 -12.94 8.01
C GLU A 49 12.10 -12.71 8.15
N MET A 50 11.70 -11.78 9.02
CA MET A 50 10.29 -11.38 9.18
C MET A 50 9.71 -10.82 7.87
N ALA A 51 10.45 -9.96 7.19
CA ALA A 51 10.01 -9.36 5.94
C ALA A 51 9.92 -10.39 4.79
N GLN A 52 10.81 -11.37 4.75
CA GLN A 52 10.74 -12.50 3.80
C GLN A 52 9.52 -13.38 4.05
N LYS A 53 9.17 -13.63 5.31
CA LYS A 53 7.96 -14.38 5.67
C LYS A 53 6.69 -13.67 5.20
N GLU A 54 6.58 -12.37 5.49
CA GLU A 54 5.44 -11.56 5.05
C GLU A 54 5.37 -11.43 3.52
N LEU A 55 6.52 -11.31 2.83
CA LEU A 55 6.59 -11.35 1.37
C LEU A 55 6.05 -12.68 0.79
N ALA A 56 6.37 -13.83 1.40
CA ALA A 56 5.84 -15.11 0.96
C ALA A 56 4.30 -15.17 1.11
N MET A 57 3.77 -14.73 2.26
CA MET A 57 2.32 -14.67 2.50
C MET A 57 1.61 -13.68 1.55
N ALA A 58 2.26 -12.55 1.21
CA ALA A 58 1.73 -11.61 0.23
C ALA A 58 1.60 -12.25 -1.17
N LYS A 59 2.60 -13.04 -1.60
CA LYS A 59 2.55 -13.78 -2.87
C LYS A 59 1.43 -14.83 -2.90
N GLU A 60 1.26 -15.57 -1.81
CA GLU A 60 0.16 -16.54 -1.66
C GLU A 60 -1.19 -15.85 -1.74
N ALA A 61 -1.36 -14.72 -1.05
CA ALA A 61 -2.57 -13.92 -1.09
C ALA A 61 -2.83 -13.35 -2.50
N LEU A 62 -1.81 -12.87 -3.21
CA LEU A 62 -1.94 -12.45 -4.62
C LEU A 62 -2.40 -13.61 -5.52
N ALA A 63 -1.80 -14.79 -5.38
CA ALA A 63 -2.19 -15.97 -6.15
C ALA A 63 -3.62 -16.42 -5.85
N ALA A 64 -4.10 -16.21 -4.62
CA ALA A 64 -5.48 -16.46 -4.21
C ALA A 64 -6.45 -15.31 -4.58
N ASN A 65 -5.95 -14.23 -5.21
CA ASN A 65 -6.69 -12.99 -5.49
C ASN A 65 -7.28 -12.31 -4.22
N ASP A 66 -6.67 -12.56 -3.05
CA ASP A 66 -7.01 -11.94 -1.76
C ASP A 66 -6.25 -10.62 -1.60
N GLN A 67 -6.81 -9.57 -2.19
CA GLN A 67 -6.20 -8.24 -2.26
C GLN A 67 -6.02 -7.60 -0.88
N GLU A 68 -6.91 -7.87 0.08
CA GLU A 68 -6.83 -7.31 1.42
C GLU A 68 -5.68 -7.93 2.21
N LYS A 69 -5.59 -9.27 2.24
CA LYS A 69 -4.48 -9.94 2.92
C LYS A 69 -3.15 -9.63 2.26
N CYS A 70 -3.12 -9.59 0.93
CA CYS A 70 -1.90 -9.26 0.22
C CYS A 70 -1.36 -7.89 0.64
N LYS A 71 -2.20 -6.84 0.63
CA LYS A 71 -1.79 -5.49 1.07
C LYS A 71 -1.37 -5.46 2.53
N SER A 72 -2.04 -6.20 3.41
CA SER A 72 -1.68 -6.33 4.82
C SER A 72 -0.29 -6.94 4.99
N HIS A 73 -0.01 -8.05 4.29
CA HIS A 73 1.30 -8.70 4.30
C HIS A 73 2.39 -7.82 3.66
N MET A 74 2.08 -7.09 2.59
CA MET A 74 2.99 -6.09 2.01
C MET A 74 3.38 -5.01 3.04
N ALA A 75 2.41 -4.47 3.77
CA ALA A 75 2.66 -3.46 4.78
C ALA A 75 3.52 -3.99 5.94
N ASN A 76 3.25 -5.22 6.39
CA ASN A 76 4.03 -5.85 7.46
C ASN A 76 5.47 -6.14 7.03
N ALA A 77 5.70 -6.57 5.80
CA ALA A 77 7.04 -6.75 5.25
C ALA A 77 7.85 -5.44 5.28
N MET A 78 7.21 -4.30 5.02
CA MET A 78 7.86 -2.99 5.03
C MET A 78 8.13 -2.43 6.43
N LYS A 79 7.42 -2.88 7.48
CA LYS A 79 7.71 -2.44 8.87
C LYS A 79 9.13 -2.77 9.32
N GLY A 80 9.78 -3.76 8.71
CA GLY A 80 11.20 -4.06 8.94
C GLY A 80 12.17 -3.00 8.41
N LYS A 81 11.73 -2.14 7.48
CA LYS A 81 12.58 -1.14 6.81
C LYS A 81 12.69 0.17 7.60
N ASP A 82 11.71 0.50 8.44
CA ASP A 82 11.76 1.72 9.27
C ASP A 82 12.55 1.46 10.56
N PRO A 83 13.64 2.19 10.82
CA PRO A 83 14.20 2.27 12.16
C PRO A 83 13.18 3.07 13.01
N MET A 84 12.44 2.39 13.89
CA MET A 84 11.76 3.07 15.00
C MET A 84 12.75 3.90 15.81
#